data_AF-A0A0D0BY01-F1
#
_entry.id   AF-A0A0D0BY01-F1
#
_cell.length_a   1.000
_cell.length_b   1.000
_cell.length_c   1.000
_cell.angle_alpha   90.00
_cell.angle_beta   90.00
_cell.angle_gamma   90.00
#
_symmetry.space_group_name_H-M   'P 1'
#
loop_
_entity.id
_entity.type
_entity.pdbx_description
1 polymer ?
#
loop_
_entity_poly.entity_id
_entity_poly.type
_entity_poly.pdbx_seq_one_letter_code
_entity_poly.pdbx_strand_id
1 'polypeptide(L)'
;MATINFDIAETIRATRESIEAVYNARNNEKEKRKNARMAVYCALSLHPALDSLHFPTLHNSLGALANIYDPQDRSWPMKWFQARDKHFGRLALLGSIGQRARVMLILLWVIGHRLSDDKVESLISQACEEGIDKIPVVSQAVPKAEVYKWADKIVTFRDVLVSLRKTIKKRQPMKKGCNPFEKPNFKPKTEREPILASESYAMNRLSIASTETRQYDVWDEPGLLLRMPQQGVLIPKSHLTGLIINWCVDHYGLAQRVSGEEGRNDSIRRSAADSGI
;
A
#
# COMPACT_ATOMS: atom_id res chain seq x y z
N MET A 1 1.46 -0.07 -74.26
CA MET A 1 1.96 0.75 -73.14
C MET A 1 0.85 0.84 -72.12
N ALA A 2 1.05 0.28 -70.92
CA ALA A 2 0.06 0.36 -69.85
C ALA A 2 0.32 1.65 -69.05
N THR A 3 -0.63 2.59 -69.08
CA THR A 3 -0.62 3.79 -68.25
C THR A 3 -1.16 3.44 -66.87
N ILE A 4 -0.29 3.42 -65.86
CA ILE A 4 -0.69 3.27 -64.46
C ILE A 4 -1.16 4.65 -64.00
N ASN A 5 -2.48 4.81 -63.84
CA ASN A 5 -3.07 6.02 -63.28
C ASN A 5 -2.99 5.93 -61.75
N PHE A 6 -2.09 6.68 -61.16
CA PHE A 6 -1.90 6.71 -59.71
C PHE A 6 -2.87 7.75 -59.12
N ASP A 7 -3.94 7.30 -58.45
CA ASP A 7 -4.85 8.21 -57.77
C ASP A 7 -4.22 8.71 -56.46
N ILE A 8 -3.58 9.86 -56.58
CA ILE A 8 -2.95 10.57 -55.48
C ILE A 8 -3.99 10.96 -54.42
N ALA A 9 -5.23 11.28 -54.80
CA ALA A 9 -6.28 11.69 -53.86
C ALA A 9 -6.79 10.50 -53.02
N GLU A 10 -6.92 9.32 -53.63
CA GLU A 10 -7.23 8.08 -52.90
C GLU A 10 -6.10 7.71 -51.91
N THR A 11 -4.85 7.81 -52.35
CA THR A 11 -3.69 7.53 -51.50
C THR A 11 -3.61 8.49 -50.30
N ILE A 12 -3.85 9.79 -50.51
CA ILE A 12 -3.86 10.80 -49.44
C ILE A 12 -4.98 10.52 -48.43
N ARG A 13 -6.19 10.18 -48.91
CA ARG A 13 -7.34 9.85 -48.05
C ARG A 13 -7.08 8.59 -47.20
N ALA A 14 -6.60 7.51 -47.82
CA ALA A 14 -6.23 6.29 -47.10
C ALA A 14 -5.12 6.53 -46.05
N THR A 15 -4.15 7.39 -46.37
CA THR A 15 -3.09 7.77 -45.42
C THR A 15 -3.66 8.54 -44.23
N ARG A 16 -4.56 9.50 -44.48
CA ARG A 16 -5.22 10.27 -43.42
C ARG A 16 -6.06 9.38 -42.51
N GLU A 17 -6.88 8.49 -43.08
CA GLU A 17 -7.69 7.53 -42.32
C GLU A 17 -6.82 6.61 -41.45
N SER A 18 -5.68 6.15 -41.98
CA SER A 18 -4.70 5.36 -41.22
C SER A 18 -4.09 6.15 -40.07
N ILE A 19 -3.71 7.41 -40.29
CA ILE A 19 -3.17 8.30 -39.24
C ILE A 19 -4.23 8.55 -38.16
N GLU A 20 -5.48 8.84 -38.54
CA GLU A 20 -6.59 9.05 -37.61
C GLU A 20 -6.88 7.77 -36.80
N ALA A 21 -6.88 6.60 -37.43
CA ALA A 21 -7.06 5.32 -36.76
C ALA A 21 -5.95 5.04 -35.74
N VAL A 22 -4.68 5.28 -36.09
CA VAL A 22 -3.54 5.14 -35.18
C VAL A 22 -3.62 6.13 -34.02
N TYR A 23 -4.00 7.38 -34.30
CA TYR A 23 -4.17 8.41 -33.28
C TYR A 23 -5.27 8.04 -32.28
N ASN A 24 -6.44 7.62 -32.79
CA ASN A 24 -7.57 7.20 -31.99
C ASN A 24 -7.24 5.96 -31.15
N ALA A 25 -6.58 4.95 -31.73
CA ALA A 25 -6.14 3.76 -31.00
C ALA A 25 -5.20 4.13 -29.83
N ARG A 26 -4.23 5.03 -30.08
CA ARG A 26 -3.32 5.52 -29.03
C ARG A 26 -4.05 6.30 -27.94
N ASN A 27 -5.02 7.13 -28.30
CA ASN A 27 -5.80 7.89 -27.31
C ASN A 27 -6.65 6.94 -26.44
N ASN A 28 -7.32 5.98 -27.06
CA ASN A 28 -8.11 4.96 -26.37
C ASN A 28 -7.25 4.12 -25.40
N GLU A 29 -6.03 3.75 -25.79
CA GLU A 29 -5.12 3.02 -24.91
C GLU A 29 -4.64 3.88 -23.72
N LYS A 30 -4.37 5.18 -23.94
CA LYS A 30 -4.03 6.12 -22.87
C LYS A 30 -5.17 6.26 -21.87
N GLU A 31 -6.41 6.39 -22.35
CA GLU A 31 -7.60 6.46 -21.50
C GLU A 31 -7.82 5.17 -20.72
N LYS A 32 -7.72 4.00 -21.37
CA LYS A 32 -7.77 2.69 -20.69
C LYS A 32 -6.75 2.60 -19.55
N ARG A 33 -5.49 3.00 -19.79
CA ARG A 33 -4.44 3.03 -18.75
C ARG A 33 -4.74 4.03 -17.63
N LYS A 34 -5.34 5.18 -17.94
CA LYS A 34 -5.76 6.17 -16.94
C LYS A 34 -6.87 5.60 -16.05
N ASN A 35 -7.86 4.97 -16.64
CA ASN A 35 -9.00 4.37 -15.94
C ASN A 35 -8.57 3.19 -15.08
N ALA A 36 -7.74 2.29 -15.63
CA ALA A 36 -7.14 1.18 -14.87
C ALA A 36 -6.37 1.68 -13.63
N ARG A 37 -5.58 2.73 -13.79
CA ARG A 37 -4.85 3.34 -12.67
C ARG A 37 -5.78 3.94 -11.62
N MET A 38 -6.84 4.62 -12.07
CA MET A 38 -7.83 5.19 -11.15
C MET A 38 -8.51 4.08 -10.35
N ALA A 39 -8.91 2.99 -11.00
CA ALA A 39 -9.50 1.83 -10.34
C ALA A 39 -8.58 1.27 -9.24
N VAL A 40 -7.29 1.06 -9.55
CA VAL A 40 -6.30 0.60 -8.56
C VAL A 40 -6.16 1.59 -7.40
N TYR A 41 -6.10 2.89 -7.67
CA TYR A 41 -6.01 3.88 -6.59
C TYR A 41 -7.26 3.92 -5.71
N CYS A 42 -8.44 3.82 -6.32
CA CYS A 42 -9.69 3.71 -5.58
C CYS A 42 -9.68 2.44 -4.72
N ALA A 43 -9.31 1.28 -5.28
CA ALA A 43 -9.21 0.03 -4.55
C ALA A 43 -8.28 0.16 -3.33
N LEU A 44 -7.06 0.65 -3.52
CA LEU A 44 -6.11 0.87 -2.43
C LEU A 44 -6.64 1.86 -1.38
N SER A 45 -7.39 2.90 -1.79
CA SER A 45 -7.97 3.87 -0.87
C SER A 45 -9.13 3.30 -0.03
N LEU A 46 -9.72 2.20 -0.47
CA LEU A 46 -10.88 1.55 0.17
C LEU A 46 -10.47 0.32 1.00
N HIS A 47 -9.17 0.06 1.11
CA HIS A 47 -8.67 -1.08 1.87
C HIS A 47 -9.06 -0.99 3.37
N PRO A 48 -9.58 -2.08 3.97
CA PRO A 48 -10.07 -2.08 5.36
C PRO A 48 -9.05 -1.63 6.42
N ALA A 49 -7.78 -2.01 6.27
CA ALA A 49 -6.67 -1.58 7.12
C ALA A 49 -6.65 -0.06 7.41
N LEU A 50 -7.07 0.75 6.43
CA LEU A 50 -7.03 2.21 6.55
C LEU A 50 -8.03 2.76 7.56
N ASP A 51 -9.13 2.04 7.79
CA ASP A 51 -10.16 2.44 8.75
C ASP A 51 -9.76 2.10 10.19
N SER A 52 -8.69 1.32 10.33
CA SER A 52 -8.17 0.84 11.60
C SER A 52 -6.94 1.60 12.08
N LEU A 53 -6.54 2.63 11.33
CA LEU A 53 -5.41 3.47 11.65
C LEU A 53 -5.72 4.31 12.87
N HIS A 54 -5.00 4.05 13.97
CA HIS A 54 -5.02 4.89 15.16
C HIS A 54 -3.85 5.84 15.06
N PHE A 55 -4.12 7.13 14.87
CA PHE A 55 -3.04 8.10 14.72
C PHE A 55 -2.30 8.28 16.06
N PRO A 56 -1.02 7.90 16.17
CA PRO A 56 -0.24 8.24 17.35
C PRO A 56 -0.07 9.76 17.42
N THR A 57 0.20 10.28 18.61
CA THR A 57 0.29 11.73 18.93
C THR A 57 1.22 12.56 18.03
N LEU A 58 2.12 11.92 17.27
CA LEU A 58 2.99 12.57 16.28
C LEU A 58 2.29 12.99 14.98
N HIS A 59 1.12 12.43 14.66
CA HIS A 59 0.40 12.70 13.42
C HIS A 59 -1.08 12.97 13.70
N ASN A 60 -1.55 14.21 13.50
CA ASN A 60 -2.95 14.56 13.82
C ASN A 60 -3.93 14.30 12.66
N SER A 61 -3.47 13.74 11.53
CA SER A 61 -4.33 13.47 10.37
C SER A 61 -3.71 12.49 9.36
N LEU A 62 -4.57 11.90 8.50
CA LEU A 62 -4.14 11.16 7.30
C LEU A 62 -3.23 11.97 6.38
N GLY A 63 -3.43 13.29 6.32
CA GLY A 63 -2.56 14.19 5.56
C GLY A 63 -1.13 14.18 6.11
N ALA A 64 -0.96 14.18 7.44
CA ALA A 64 0.35 14.10 8.06
C ALA A 64 1.04 12.75 7.77
N LEU A 65 0.30 11.64 7.79
CA LEU A 65 0.81 10.32 7.42
C LEU A 65 1.19 10.22 5.95
N ALA A 66 0.36 10.75 5.05
CA ALA A 66 0.68 10.82 3.63
C ALA A 66 1.92 11.69 3.35
N ASN A 67 2.22 12.64 4.24
CA ASN A 67 3.37 13.53 4.18
C ASN A 67 4.63 12.97 4.87
N ILE A 68 4.62 11.73 5.36
CA ILE A 68 5.85 11.00 5.75
C ILE A 68 6.74 10.80 4.52
N TYR A 69 6.11 10.67 3.35
CA TYR A 69 6.78 10.80 2.08
C TYR A 69 7.10 12.27 1.83
N ASP A 70 8.32 12.66 2.19
CA ASP A 70 8.85 13.99 1.98
C ASP A 70 10.14 13.87 1.18
N PRO A 71 10.15 14.31 -0.09
CA PRO A 71 11.39 14.56 -0.77
C PRO A 71 12.03 15.78 -0.10
N GLN A 72 12.74 15.55 1.02
CA GLN A 72 13.51 16.57 1.69
C GLN A 72 14.42 17.28 0.70
N ASP A 73 14.39 18.60 0.78
CA ASP A 73 15.30 19.57 0.19
C ASP A 73 15.63 19.43 -1.29
N ARG A 74 15.09 20.35 -2.09
CA ARG A 74 15.84 20.92 -3.23
C ARG A 74 15.27 22.24 -3.69
N SER A 75 16.18 23.20 -3.78
CA SER A 75 15.99 24.49 -4.44
C SER A 75 15.54 24.30 -5.89
N TRP A 76 14.72 25.24 -6.34
CA TRP A 76 14.36 25.41 -7.74
C TRP A 76 15.63 25.68 -8.56
N PRO A 77 15.87 25.07 -9.75
CA PRO A 77 14.90 24.46 -10.68
C PRO A 77 15.04 22.94 -10.92
N MET A 78 15.79 22.18 -10.11
CA MET A 78 15.98 20.73 -10.31
C MET A 78 14.69 19.86 -10.15
N LYS A 79 13.56 20.47 -9.75
CA LYS A 79 12.26 19.81 -9.51
C LYS A 79 11.61 19.18 -10.76
N TRP A 80 11.99 19.58 -11.98
CA TRP A 80 11.33 19.11 -13.21
C TRP A 80 11.94 17.85 -13.84
N PHE A 81 13.22 17.55 -13.61
CA PHE A 81 13.94 16.55 -14.41
C PHE A 81 14.23 15.21 -13.70
N GLN A 82 14.11 15.12 -12.38
CA GLN A 82 14.34 13.86 -11.66
C GLN A 82 13.00 13.22 -11.30
N ALA A 83 12.79 12.01 -11.83
CA ALA A 83 11.52 11.29 -11.86
C ALA A 83 10.90 11.12 -10.47
N ARG A 84 10.13 12.14 -10.07
CA ARG A 84 9.09 12.09 -9.04
C ARG A 84 8.32 10.81 -9.29
N ASP A 85 8.21 9.94 -8.29
CA ASP A 85 7.46 8.71 -8.45
C ASP A 85 6.06 9.06 -9.00
N LYS A 86 5.77 8.57 -10.21
CA LYS A 86 4.59 8.99 -10.97
C LYS A 86 3.32 8.62 -10.21
N HIS A 87 3.36 7.60 -9.35
CA HIS A 87 2.20 7.21 -8.55
C HIS A 87 1.93 8.22 -7.44
N PHE A 88 2.93 8.50 -6.60
CA PHE A 88 2.81 9.51 -5.54
C PHE A 88 2.43 10.88 -6.10
N GLY A 89 3.02 11.31 -7.22
CA GLY A 89 2.69 12.59 -7.86
C GLY A 89 1.23 12.68 -8.32
N ARG A 90 0.69 11.61 -8.92
CA ARG A 90 -0.71 11.58 -9.38
C ARG A 90 -1.69 11.50 -8.23
N LEU A 91 -1.38 10.71 -7.20
CA LEU A 91 -2.22 10.59 -6.02
C LEU A 91 -2.36 11.93 -5.27
N ALA A 92 -1.39 12.84 -5.38
CA ALA A 92 -1.48 14.19 -4.81
C ALA A 92 -2.73 14.96 -5.28
N LEU A 93 -3.17 14.68 -6.50
CA LEU A 93 -4.21 15.43 -7.21
C LEU A 93 -5.61 14.87 -6.94
N LEU A 94 -5.75 13.76 -6.19
CA LEU A 94 -7.00 13.02 -6.02
C LEU A 94 -7.67 13.24 -4.65
N GLY A 95 -7.34 14.34 -3.97
CA GLY A 95 -7.97 14.69 -2.68
C GLY A 95 -7.86 13.58 -1.63
N SER A 96 -8.97 13.26 -0.98
CA SER A 96 -9.06 12.25 0.08
C SER A 96 -8.75 10.82 -0.40
N ILE A 97 -9.24 10.43 -1.58
CA ILE A 97 -8.92 9.15 -2.23
C ILE A 97 -7.40 9.04 -2.41
N GLY A 98 -6.80 10.11 -2.93
CA GLY A 98 -5.37 10.22 -3.14
C GLY A 98 -4.55 10.09 -1.86
N GLN A 99 -4.98 10.74 -0.77
CA GLN A 99 -4.34 10.65 0.54
C GLN A 99 -4.40 9.23 1.12
N ARG A 100 -5.58 8.60 1.11
CA ARG A 100 -5.79 7.23 1.61
C ARG A 100 -4.97 6.22 0.81
N ALA A 101 -5.00 6.30 -0.52
CA ALA A 101 -4.19 5.44 -1.39
C ALA A 101 -2.68 5.68 -1.22
N ARG A 102 -2.23 6.91 -0.92
CA ARG A 102 -0.82 7.18 -0.59
C ARG A 102 -0.40 6.50 0.69
N VAL A 103 -1.22 6.60 1.74
CA VAL A 103 -0.97 5.90 3.00
C VAL A 103 -0.85 4.39 2.75
N MET A 104 -1.79 3.81 2.01
CA MET A 104 -1.72 2.39 1.64
C MET A 104 -0.45 2.08 0.84
N LEU A 105 -0.07 2.92 -0.12
CA LEU A 105 1.14 2.72 -0.92
C LEU A 105 2.42 2.79 -0.07
N ILE A 106 2.45 3.63 0.97
CA ILE A 106 3.57 3.68 1.93
C ILE A 106 3.60 2.38 2.75
N LEU A 107 2.45 1.89 3.23
CA LEU A 107 2.37 0.61 3.95
C LEU A 107 2.85 -0.55 3.08
N LEU A 108 2.35 -0.64 1.84
CA LEU A 108 2.80 -1.63 0.85
C LEU A 108 4.30 -1.50 0.55
N TRP A 109 4.84 -0.28 0.53
CA TRP A 109 6.28 -0.08 0.40
C TRP A 109 7.04 -0.63 1.60
N VAL A 110 6.67 -0.28 2.83
CA VAL A 110 7.36 -0.76 4.05
C VAL A 110 7.31 -2.28 4.15
N ILE A 111 6.16 -2.89 3.86
CA ILE A 111 5.99 -4.35 3.91
C ILE A 111 6.76 -5.01 2.76
N GLY A 112 6.62 -4.50 1.54
CA GLY A 112 7.06 -5.16 0.32
C GLY A 112 8.50 -4.87 -0.12
N HIS A 113 9.13 -3.78 0.32
CA HIS A 113 10.38 -3.28 -0.27
C HIS A 113 11.51 -4.33 -0.28
N ARG A 114 11.62 -5.14 0.78
CA ARG A 114 12.64 -6.19 0.95
C ARG A 114 12.26 -7.54 0.34
N LEU A 115 11.00 -7.74 -0.05
CA LEU A 115 10.49 -9.00 -0.59
C LEU A 115 10.90 -9.23 -2.05
N SER A 116 10.72 -10.46 -2.55
CA SER A 116 10.87 -10.74 -3.98
C SER A 116 9.77 -10.05 -4.80
N ASP A 117 10.02 -9.82 -6.10
CA ASP A 117 9.06 -9.18 -7.00
C ASP A 117 7.70 -9.90 -7.00
N ASP A 118 7.68 -11.23 -7.01
CA ASP A 118 6.45 -12.03 -7.02
C ASP A 118 5.63 -11.81 -5.75
N LYS A 119 6.29 -11.74 -4.58
CA LYS A 119 5.64 -11.47 -3.30
C LYS A 119 5.08 -10.04 -3.24
N VAL A 120 5.78 -9.07 -3.83
CA VAL A 120 5.28 -7.69 -3.95
C VAL A 120 4.07 -7.62 -4.88
N GLU A 121 4.09 -8.33 -6.00
CA GLU A 121 2.96 -8.39 -6.93
C GLU A 121 1.73 -9.03 -6.28
N SER A 122 1.91 -10.15 -5.57
CA SER A 122 0.86 -10.78 -4.78
C SER A 122 0.31 -9.83 -3.70
N LEU A 123 1.18 -9.13 -2.97
CA LEU A 123 0.80 -8.18 -1.93
C LEU A 123 -0.04 -7.03 -2.48
N ILE A 124 0.36 -6.41 -3.59
CA ILE A 124 -0.42 -5.32 -4.22
C ILE A 124 -1.77 -5.85 -4.71
N SER A 125 -1.78 -7.01 -5.37
CA SER A 125 -3.00 -7.60 -5.94
C SER A 125 -4.01 -7.90 -4.85
N GLN A 126 -3.58 -8.58 -3.79
CA GLN A 126 -4.39 -8.88 -2.61
C GLN A 126 -4.95 -7.61 -1.94
N ALA A 127 -4.12 -6.57 -1.78
CA ALA A 127 -4.58 -5.29 -1.23
C ALA A 127 -5.63 -4.62 -2.12
N CYS A 128 -5.52 -4.76 -3.45
CA CYS A 128 -6.54 -4.26 -4.37
C CYS A 128 -7.84 -5.07 -4.29
N GLU A 129 -7.75 -6.40 -4.23
CA GLU A 129 -8.90 -7.30 -4.08
C GLU A 129 -9.68 -6.98 -2.80
N GLU A 130 -8.99 -6.88 -1.65
CA GLU A 130 -9.61 -6.55 -0.37
C GLU A 130 -10.28 -5.16 -0.37
N GLY A 131 -9.70 -4.20 -1.09
CA GLY A 131 -10.31 -2.88 -1.28
C GLY A 131 -11.52 -2.91 -2.21
N ILE A 132 -11.50 -3.75 -3.26
CA ILE A 132 -12.61 -3.92 -4.21
C ILE A 132 -13.81 -4.58 -3.53
N ASP A 133 -13.57 -5.59 -2.69
CA ASP A 133 -14.59 -6.32 -1.95
C ASP A 133 -15.40 -5.41 -0.99
N LYS A 134 -14.84 -4.26 -0.60
CA LYS A 134 -15.54 -3.26 0.21
C LYS A 134 -16.38 -2.27 -0.57
N ILE A 135 -16.23 -2.19 -1.89
CA ILE A 135 -16.97 -1.20 -2.69
C ILE A 135 -18.51 -1.37 -2.60
N PRO A 136 -19.09 -2.59 -2.59
CA PRO A 136 -20.53 -2.77 -2.39
C PRO A 136 -21.08 -2.14 -1.10
N VAL A 137 -20.23 -2.01 -0.08
CA VAL A 137 -20.56 -1.48 1.25
C VAL A 137 -20.39 0.06 1.33
N VAL A 138 -19.50 0.65 0.51
CA VAL A 138 -19.12 2.08 0.57
C VAL A 138 -19.81 2.95 -0.50
N SER A 139 -20.65 2.38 -1.38
CA SER A 139 -21.27 3.12 -2.50
C SER A 139 -22.26 4.23 -2.08
N GLN A 140 -21.73 5.42 -1.84
CA GLN A 140 -22.32 6.72 -2.21
C GLN A 140 -21.47 7.49 -3.25
N ALA A 141 -20.21 7.10 -3.50
CA ALA A 141 -19.26 7.91 -4.29
C ALA A 141 -18.92 7.39 -5.71
N VAL A 142 -19.21 6.12 -6.03
CA VAL A 142 -18.94 5.53 -7.36
C VAL A 142 -20.15 4.71 -7.80
N PRO A 143 -20.68 4.89 -9.04
CA PRO A 143 -21.80 4.10 -9.54
C PRO A 143 -21.47 2.60 -9.48
N LYS A 144 -22.31 1.82 -8.80
CA LYS A 144 -22.12 0.36 -8.61
C LYS A 144 -21.85 -0.39 -9.93
N ALA A 145 -22.43 0.08 -11.04
CA ALA A 145 -22.24 -0.51 -12.37
C ALA A 145 -20.80 -0.36 -12.94
N GLU A 146 -20.02 0.63 -12.51
CA GLU A 146 -18.62 0.76 -12.93
C GLU A 146 -17.68 -0.12 -12.11
N VAL A 147 -18.05 -0.39 -10.86
CA VAL A 147 -17.27 -1.15 -9.89
C VAL A 147 -17.25 -2.65 -10.21
N TYR A 148 -18.42 -3.24 -10.52
CA TYR A 148 -18.47 -4.65 -10.90
C TYR A 148 -17.67 -4.93 -12.18
N LYS A 149 -17.57 -3.93 -13.08
CA LYS A 149 -16.69 -4.00 -14.24
C LYS A 149 -15.20 -3.99 -13.90
N TRP A 150 -14.78 -3.66 -12.68
CA TRP A 150 -13.38 -3.62 -12.27
C TRP A 150 -12.87 -4.97 -11.78
N ALA A 151 -13.68 -5.73 -11.04
CA ALA A 151 -13.34 -7.08 -10.59
C ALA A 151 -13.08 -8.03 -11.78
N ASP A 152 -13.96 -8.00 -12.79
CA ASP A 152 -13.80 -8.76 -14.05
C ASP A 152 -12.59 -8.29 -14.89
N LYS A 153 -12.01 -7.14 -14.56
CA LYS A 153 -10.93 -6.48 -15.30
C LYS A 153 -9.60 -6.45 -14.57
N ILE A 154 -9.39 -7.26 -13.53
CA ILE A 154 -8.10 -7.37 -12.85
C ILE A 154 -6.93 -7.61 -13.84
N VAL A 155 -7.16 -8.39 -14.91
CA VAL A 155 -6.17 -8.62 -15.99
C VAL A 155 -5.76 -7.31 -16.68
N THR A 156 -6.67 -6.33 -16.78
CA THR A 156 -6.39 -5.01 -17.37
C THR A 156 -5.53 -4.12 -16.47
N PHE A 157 -5.36 -4.46 -15.19
CA PHE A 157 -4.56 -3.70 -14.24
C PHE A 157 -3.09 -4.10 -14.24
N ARG A 158 -2.71 -5.17 -14.95
CA ARG A 158 -1.35 -5.73 -14.95
C ARG A 158 -0.26 -4.67 -15.16
N ASP A 159 -0.40 -3.79 -16.15
CA ASP A 159 0.54 -2.70 -16.41
C ASP A 159 0.71 -1.76 -15.21
N VAL A 160 -0.39 -1.47 -14.51
CA VAL A 160 -0.39 -0.61 -13.32
C VAL A 160 0.26 -1.32 -12.14
N LEU A 161 -0.05 -2.60 -11.93
CA LEU A 161 0.55 -3.43 -10.88
C LEU A 161 2.06 -3.57 -11.07
N VAL A 162 2.53 -3.82 -12.30
CA VAL A 162 3.96 -3.85 -12.64
C VAL A 162 4.62 -2.49 -12.35
N SER A 163 3.95 -1.39 -12.67
CA SER A 163 4.46 -0.05 -12.38
C SER A 163 4.54 0.21 -10.86
N LEU A 164 3.53 -0.21 -10.10
CA LEU A 164 3.52 -0.11 -8.63
C LEU A 164 4.58 -0.99 -7.99
N ARG A 165 4.80 -2.21 -8.49
CA ARG A 165 5.88 -3.10 -8.05
C ARG A 165 7.24 -2.42 -8.18
N LYS A 166 7.51 -1.80 -9.34
CA LYS A 166 8.73 -1.01 -9.56
C LYS A 166 8.83 0.17 -8.59
N THR A 167 7.71 0.79 -8.23
CA THR A 167 7.67 1.82 -7.19
C THR A 167 8.01 1.25 -5.81
N ILE A 168 7.43 0.11 -5.40
CA ILE A 168 7.72 -0.53 -4.12
C ILE A 168 9.20 -0.94 -3.99
N LYS A 169 9.80 -1.43 -5.07
CA LYS A 169 11.21 -1.84 -5.08
C LYS A 169 12.20 -0.69 -5.07
N LYS A 170 11.79 0.53 -5.44
CA LYS A 170 12.66 1.71 -5.38
C LYS A 170 12.84 2.17 -3.93
N ARG A 171 14.02 2.71 -3.63
CA ARG A 171 14.23 3.46 -2.39
C ARG A 171 13.39 4.73 -2.46
N GLN A 172 12.45 4.89 -1.52
CA GLN A 172 11.56 6.03 -1.48
C GLN A 172 12.15 7.13 -0.59
N PRO A 173 12.09 8.41 -1.01
CA PRO A 173 12.49 9.52 -0.17
C PRO A 173 11.44 9.73 0.93
N MET A 174 11.74 9.24 2.14
CA MET A 174 10.94 9.50 3.33
C MET A 174 11.61 10.58 4.17
N LYS A 175 10.84 11.25 5.03
CA LYS A 175 11.38 12.16 6.05
C LYS A 175 12.48 11.46 6.85
N LYS A 176 13.49 12.23 7.26
CA LYS A 176 14.55 11.74 8.15
C LYS A 176 13.94 11.07 9.39
N GLY A 177 14.37 9.84 9.66
CA GLY A 177 13.88 9.03 10.78
C GLY A 177 12.63 8.20 10.50
N CYS A 178 11.91 8.45 9.39
CA CYS A 178 10.71 7.70 9.03
C CYS A 178 11.00 6.48 8.15
N ASN A 179 12.19 6.35 7.56
CA ASN A 179 12.56 5.13 6.84
C ASN A 179 13.00 4.04 7.83
N PRO A 180 12.28 2.90 7.96
CA PRO A 180 12.65 1.84 8.90
C PRO A 180 14.02 1.21 8.56
N PHE A 181 14.42 1.23 7.29
CA PHE A 181 15.62 0.57 6.78
C PHE A 181 16.87 1.44 6.83
N GLU A 182 16.77 2.68 7.33
CA GLU A 182 17.90 3.60 7.50
C GLU A 182 18.34 3.74 8.97
N LYS A 183 17.63 3.09 9.90
CA LYS A 183 17.96 3.17 11.32
C LYS A 183 19.29 2.44 11.61
N PRO A 184 20.11 2.92 12.58
CA PRO A 184 21.39 2.30 12.94
C PRO A 184 21.27 0.81 13.31
N ASN A 185 20.11 0.42 13.84
CA ASN A 185 19.84 -0.93 14.33
C ASN A 185 19.45 -1.90 13.20
N PHE A 186 19.23 -1.41 11.97
CA PHE A 186 18.92 -2.26 10.83
C PHE A 186 20.22 -2.74 10.16
N LYS A 187 20.44 -4.05 10.18
CA LYS A 187 21.56 -4.69 9.47
C LYS A 187 20.98 -5.62 8.41
N PRO A 188 21.22 -5.38 7.10
CA PRO A 188 20.63 -6.21 6.06
C PRO A 188 20.95 -7.71 6.16
N LYS A 189 22.10 -8.05 6.75
CA LYS A 189 22.55 -9.43 6.93
C LYS A 189 21.71 -10.20 7.97
N THR A 190 21.12 -9.49 8.94
CA THR A 190 20.37 -10.10 10.03
C THR A 190 18.86 -10.14 9.76
N GLU A 191 18.40 -9.69 8.57
CA GLU A 191 16.97 -9.58 8.24
C GLU A 191 16.19 -10.88 8.41
N ARG A 192 16.84 -12.01 8.07
CA ARG A 192 16.25 -13.36 8.11
C ARG A 192 16.63 -14.13 9.37
N GLU A 193 17.49 -13.57 10.22
CA GLU A 193 17.86 -14.24 11.45
C GLU A 193 16.64 -14.31 12.37
N PRO A 194 16.40 -15.47 13.00
CA PRO A 194 15.30 -15.61 13.93
C PRO A 194 15.53 -14.72 15.14
N ILE A 195 14.48 -14.06 15.62
CA ILE A 195 14.55 -13.34 16.88
C ILE A 195 14.69 -14.39 17.98
N LEU A 196 15.78 -14.34 18.74
CA LEU A 196 16.03 -15.29 19.82
C LEU A 196 14.89 -15.23 20.85
N ALA A 197 14.49 -16.38 21.40
CA ALA A 197 13.40 -16.46 22.37
C ALA A 197 13.65 -15.59 23.62
N SER A 198 14.92 -15.33 23.96
CA SER A 198 15.34 -14.39 25.02
C SER A 198 15.05 -12.92 24.68
N GLU A 199 15.03 -12.55 23.40
CA GLU A 199 14.74 -11.21 22.91
C GLU A 199 13.24 -11.01 22.61
N SER A 200 12.50 -12.09 22.39
CA SER A 200 11.04 -12.07 22.26
C SER A 200 10.39 -11.90 23.64
N TYR A 201 10.35 -10.66 24.12
CA TYR A 201 9.66 -10.27 25.37
C TYR A 201 8.22 -10.81 25.46
N ALA A 202 7.56 -11.03 24.32
CA ALA A 202 6.22 -11.59 24.23
C ALA A 202 6.14 -13.06 24.65
N MET A 203 7.15 -13.91 24.35
CA MET A 203 7.08 -15.34 24.68
C MET A 203 7.34 -15.66 26.15
N ASN A 204 8.17 -14.87 26.83
CA ASN A 204 8.58 -15.20 28.21
C ASN A 204 7.66 -14.62 29.31
N ARG A 205 6.78 -13.66 28.99
CA ARG A 205 5.91 -13.01 30.00
C ARG A 205 4.41 -13.11 29.73
N LEU A 206 3.98 -13.45 28.52
CA LEU A 206 2.57 -13.53 28.20
C LEU A 206 2.07 -14.94 28.54
N SER A 207 1.41 -15.09 29.69
CA SER A 207 0.51 -16.22 29.97
C SER A 207 -0.77 -16.12 29.13
N ILE A 208 -0.61 -15.85 27.84
CA ILE A 208 -1.69 -15.82 26.86
C ILE A 208 -1.89 -17.27 26.41
N ALA A 209 -3.13 -17.74 26.43
CA ALA A 209 -3.46 -19.08 25.96
C ALA A 209 -2.94 -19.27 24.53
N SER A 210 -2.28 -20.40 24.25
CA SER A 210 -1.63 -20.68 22.96
C SER A 210 -2.50 -20.42 21.72
N THR A 211 -3.84 -20.50 21.88
CA THR A 211 -4.85 -20.23 20.86
C THR A 211 -4.95 -18.77 20.40
N GLU A 212 -4.39 -17.83 21.17
CA GLU A 212 -4.41 -16.39 20.85
C GLU A 212 -3.08 -15.87 20.31
N THR A 213 -2.07 -16.73 20.10
CA THR A 213 -0.76 -16.30 19.58
C THR A 213 -0.48 -16.89 18.21
N ARG A 214 0.03 -16.07 17.29
CA ARG A 214 0.40 -16.50 15.94
C ARG A 214 1.81 -16.03 15.62
N GLN A 215 2.71 -16.98 15.36
CA GLN A 215 4.02 -16.63 14.82
C GLN A 215 3.87 -16.11 13.39
N TYR A 216 4.54 -15.00 13.10
CA TYR A 216 4.38 -14.27 11.86
C TYR A 216 5.73 -13.99 11.20
N ASP A 217 5.81 -14.20 9.90
CA ASP A 217 6.91 -13.74 9.06
C ASP A 217 6.39 -13.08 7.78
N VAL A 218 6.91 -11.90 7.49
CA VAL A 218 6.53 -11.09 6.32
C VAL A 218 6.93 -11.75 5.00
N TRP A 219 7.92 -12.64 5.01
CA TRP A 219 8.33 -13.41 3.83
C TRP A 219 7.28 -14.44 3.41
N ASP A 220 6.58 -15.02 4.39
CA ASP A 220 5.59 -16.07 4.18
C ASP A 220 4.26 -15.43 3.73
N GLU A 221 3.72 -14.53 4.54
CA GLU A 221 2.37 -13.95 4.36
C GLU A 221 2.36 -12.42 4.54
N PRO A 222 2.95 -11.64 3.60
CA PRO A 222 3.14 -10.20 3.78
C PRO A 222 1.84 -9.40 3.97
N GLY A 223 0.74 -9.86 3.36
CA GLY A 223 -0.55 -9.21 3.47
C GLY A 223 -1.22 -9.32 4.84
N LEU A 224 -0.72 -10.19 5.73
CA LEU A 224 -1.35 -10.41 7.04
C LEU A 224 -1.37 -9.14 7.90
N LEU A 225 -0.38 -8.25 7.77
CA LEU A 225 -0.37 -6.97 8.52
C LEU A 225 -1.45 -5.99 8.07
N LEU A 226 -1.93 -6.12 6.84
CA LEU A 226 -3.01 -5.29 6.31
C LEU A 226 -4.38 -5.89 6.64
N ARG A 227 -4.44 -7.19 6.91
CA ARG A 227 -5.60 -7.88 7.44
C ARG A 227 -5.57 -7.75 8.95
N MET A 228 -6.19 -6.71 9.49
CA MET A 228 -6.42 -6.56 10.94
C MET A 228 -6.77 -7.92 11.55
N PRO A 229 -5.87 -8.55 12.33
CA PRO A 229 -6.17 -9.82 12.94
C PRO A 229 -7.31 -9.54 13.93
N GLN A 230 -8.50 -10.06 13.63
CA GLN A 230 -9.67 -9.78 14.46
C GLN A 230 -9.46 -10.29 15.89
N GLN A 231 -8.60 -11.30 16.07
CA GLN A 231 -8.22 -11.88 17.35
C GLN A 231 -6.79 -12.47 17.25
N GLY A 232 -5.88 -12.07 18.15
CA GLY A 232 -4.59 -12.74 18.36
C GLY A 232 -3.35 -11.84 18.27
N VAL A 233 -2.31 -12.25 19.00
CA VAL A 233 -1.01 -11.59 19.10
C VAL A 233 -0.07 -12.12 18.03
N LEU A 234 0.41 -11.24 17.16
CA LEU A 234 1.44 -11.57 16.18
C LEU A 234 2.82 -11.56 16.84
N ILE A 235 3.52 -12.70 16.80
CA ILE A 235 4.88 -12.84 17.30
C ILE A 235 5.84 -12.84 16.10
N PRO A 236 6.71 -11.82 15.94
CA PRO A 236 7.62 -11.76 14.80
C PRO A 236 8.64 -12.91 14.85
N LYS A 237 8.79 -13.64 13.74
CA LYS A 237 9.81 -14.71 13.62
C LYS A 237 11.20 -14.16 13.27
N SER A 238 11.28 -13.05 12.56
CA SER A 238 12.52 -12.50 12.01
C SER A 238 12.72 -11.02 12.39
N HIS A 239 13.97 -10.55 12.39
CA HIS A 239 14.26 -9.14 12.68
C HIS A 239 13.57 -8.18 11.71
N LEU A 240 13.48 -8.55 10.42
CA LEU A 240 12.75 -7.74 9.44
C LEU A 240 11.27 -7.61 9.81
N THR A 241 10.64 -8.72 10.16
CA THR A 241 9.22 -8.74 10.54
C THR A 241 8.98 -7.92 11.81
N GLY A 242 9.85 -8.04 12.82
CA GLY A 242 9.78 -7.22 14.03
C GLY A 242 9.94 -5.72 13.74
N LEU A 243 10.89 -5.35 12.86
CA LEU A 243 11.09 -3.97 12.44
C LEU A 243 9.85 -3.39 11.73
N ILE A 244 9.27 -4.14 10.80
CA ILE A 244 8.08 -3.71 10.05
C ILE A 244 6.88 -3.54 10.98
N ILE A 245 6.60 -4.52 11.85
CA ILE A 245 5.51 -4.43 12.84
C ILE A 245 5.69 -3.19 13.71
N ASN A 246 6.87 -3.03 14.31
CA ASN A 246 7.14 -1.88 15.18
C ASN A 246 6.95 -0.56 14.44
N TRP A 247 7.42 -0.48 13.19
CA TRP A 247 7.25 0.72 12.39
C TRP A 247 5.78 1.02 12.08
N CYS A 248 5.00 0.01 11.70
CA CYS A 248 3.56 0.13 11.42
C CYS A 248 2.77 0.53 12.66
N VAL A 249 3.10 -0.03 13.83
CA VAL A 249 2.51 0.38 15.11
C VAL A 249 2.87 1.83 15.44
N ASP A 250 4.14 2.19 15.34
CA ASP A 250 4.64 3.51 15.78
C ASP A 250 4.17 4.67 14.89
N HIS A 251 4.00 4.45 13.59
CA HIS A 251 3.64 5.51 12.64
C HIS A 251 2.15 5.48 12.27
N TYR A 252 1.55 4.30 12.24
CA TYR A 252 0.20 4.11 11.70
C TYR A 252 -0.81 3.54 12.71
N GLY A 253 -0.36 3.16 13.91
CA GLY A 253 -1.21 2.53 14.92
C GLY A 253 -1.90 1.26 14.42
N LEU A 254 -1.27 0.57 13.48
CA LEU A 254 -1.74 -0.73 12.97
C LEU A 254 -1.41 -1.78 14.04
N ALA A 255 -2.36 -1.99 14.95
CA ALA A 255 -2.30 -2.83 16.15
C ALA A 255 -1.73 -2.16 17.42
N GLN A 256 -1.98 -2.81 18.57
CA GLN A 256 -1.53 -2.39 19.89
C GLN A 256 -0.34 -3.25 20.35
N ARG A 257 0.63 -2.61 21.01
CA ARG A 257 1.73 -3.34 21.66
C ARG A 257 1.19 -4.08 22.88
N VAL A 258 1.40 -5.39 22.92
CA VAL A 258 1.07 -6.18 24.11
C VAL A 258 2.24 -6.06 25.09
N SER A 259 2.09 -5.23 26.12
CA SER A 259 3.05 -5.11 27.21
C SER A 259 2.68 -6.10 28.31
N GLY A 260 3.66 -6.85 28.83
CA GLY A 260 3.42 -7.89 29.85
C GLY A 260 2.95 -7.39 31.23
N GLU A 261 2.60 -6.11 31.38
CA GLU A 261 2.16 -5.50 32.64
C GLU A 261 0.70 -5.01 32.61
N GLU A 262 0.07 -4.92 31.44
CA GLU A 262 -1.30 -4.36 31.29
C GLU A 262 -2.45 -5.34 31.59
N GLY A 263 -2.15 -6.60 31.95
CA GLY A 263 -3.16 -7.55 32.43
C GLY A 263 -3.65 -7.29 33.87
N ARG A 264 -3.01 -6.38 34.63
CA ARG A 264 -3.34 -6.13 36.04
C ARG A 264 -4.25 -4.93 36.30
N ASN A 265 -4.30 -3.94 35.41
CA ASN A 265 -5.04 -2.70 35.67
C ASN A 265 -6.41 -2.62 34.97
N ASP A 266 -6.63 -3.36 33.88
CA ASP A 266 -7.91 -3.34 33.17
C ASP A 266 -8.99 -4.22 33.82
N SER A 267 -8.62 -5.26 34.56
CA SER A 267 -9.56 -6.04 35.38
C SER A 267 -9.98 -5.26 36.64
N ILE A 268 -9.11 -4.44 37.21
CA ILE A 268 -9.42 -3.57 38.36
C ILE A 268 -10.31 -2.39 37.94
N ARG A 269 -10.11 -1.80 36.76
CA ARG A 269 -10.97 -0.71 36.26
C ARG A 269 -12.35 -1.17 35.82
N ARG A 270 -12.50 -2.37 35.27
CA ARG A 270 -13.82 -2.93 34.95
C ARG A 270 -14.55 -3.41 36.21
N SER A 271 -13.85 -3.99 37.18
CA SER A 271 -14.45 -4.37 38.46
C SER A 271 -14.89 -3.17 39.30
N ALA A 272 -14.18 -2.03 39.25
CA ALA A 272 -14.55 -0.82 39.99
C ALA A 272 -15.70 -0.03 39.35
N ALA A 273 -15.97 -0.22 38.06
CA ALA A 273 -17.12 0.37 37.38
C ALA A 273 -18.41 -0.44 37.61
N ASP A 274 -18.29 -1.76 37.87
CA ASP A 274 -19.42 -2.64 38.17
C ASP A 274 -19.71 -2.79 39.67
N SER A 275 -18.78 -2.45 40.56
CA SER A 275 -19.02 -2.34 42.00
C SER A 275 -19.29 -0.89 42.39
N GLY A 276 -20.48 -0.40 42.03
CA GLY A 276 -20.98 0.87 42.55
C GLY A 276 -21.11 0.84 44.08
N ILE A 277 -20.27 1.64 44.74
CA ILE A 277 -20.54 2.29 46.03
C ILE A 277 -20.16 3.76 45.85
#